data_AF-A0A3D5CHS1-F1
#
_entry.id   AF-A0A3D5CHS1-F1
#
_cell.length_a   1.000
_cell.length_b   1.000
_cell.length_c   1.000
_cell.angle_alpha   90.00
_cell.angle_beta   90.00
_cell.angle_gamma   90.00
#
_symmetry.space_group_name_H-M   'P 1'
#
loop_
_entity.id
_entity.type
_entity.pdbx_description
1 polymer ?
#
loop_
_entity_poly.entity_id
_entity_poly.type
_entity_poly.pdbx_seq_one_letter_code
_entity_poly.pdbx_strand_id
1 'polypeptide(L)' 'MTHRNSPLSVEGRRRLVERCKTRPIAHVAAEMGISRATASKWVHRHREFGEVGLLDRSSTPK' A
#
# COMPACT_ATOMS: atom_id res chain seq x y z
N MET A 1 18.83 -3.00 4.63
CA MET A 1 18.46 -4.30 4.02
C MET A 1 16.97 -4.26 3.72
N THR A 2 16.59 -3.70 2.57
CA THR A 2 15.20 -3.52 2.14
C THR A 2 14.75 -4.83 1.52
N HIS A 3 14.07 -5.69 2.27
CA HIS A 3 13.53 -6.94 1.73
C HIS A 3 12.62 -6.60 0.54
N ARG A 4 12.88 -7.23 -0.61
CA ARG A 4 12.11 -7.05 -1.86
C ARG A 4 10.61 -7.31 -1.67
N ASN A 5 10.26 -8.11 -0.66
CA ASN A 5 8.88 -8.43 -0.27
C ASN A 5 8.33 -7.58 0.89
N SER A 6 8.98 -6.47 1.26
CA SER A 6 8.45 -5.60 2.30
C SER A 6 7.09 -5.03 1.85
N PRO A 7 6.02 -5.14 2.65
CA PRO A 7 4.69 -4.69 2.29
C PRO A 7 4.60 -3.19 2.03
N LEU A 8 5.59 -2.42 2.51
CA LEU A 8 5.70 -0.98 2.33
C LEU A 8 6.65 -0.55 1.21
N SER A 9 7.20 -1.47 0.43
CA SER A 9 7.86 -1.12 -0.84
C SER A 9 6.82 -0.66 -1.88
N VAL A 10 7.25 0.05 -2.94
CA VAL A 10 6.34 0.46 -4.02
C VAL A 10 5.64 -0.75 -4.64
N GLU A 11 6.36 -1.85 -4.86
CA GLU A 11 5.78 -3.11 -5.34
C GLU A 11 4.83 -3.75 -4.30
N GLY A 12 5.16 -3.70 -3.01
CA GLY A 12 4.28 -4.18 -1.93
C GLY A 12 2.95 -3.41 -1.88
N ARG A 13 3.01 -2.09 -2.04
CA ARG A 13 1.83 -1.21 -2.11
C ARG A 13 1.01 -1.46 -3.37
N ARG A 14 1.64 -1.72 -4.53
CA ARG A 14 0.94 -2.15 -5.76
C ARG A 14 0.21 -3.47 -5.54
N ARG A 15 0.90 -4.49 -5.00
CA ARG A 15 0.31 -5.81 -4.71
C ARG A 15 -0.87 -5.71 -3.74
N LEU A 16 -0.78 -4.84 -2.74
CA LEU A 16 -1.89 -4.54 -1.83
C LEU A 16 -3.12 -4.05 -2.60
N VAL A 17 -2.96 -3.02 -3.44
CA VAL A 17 -4.07 -2.44 -4.21
C VAL A 17 -4.69 -3.46 -5.14
N GLU A 18 -3.88 -4.23 -5.87
CA GLU A 18 -4.37 -5.26 -6.79
C GLU A 18 -5.17 -6.34 -6.04
N ARG A 19 -4.68 -6.81 -4.89
CA ARG A 19 -5.40 -7.80 -4.07
C ARG A 19 -6.70 -7.24 -3.49
N CYS A 20 -6.73 -5.95 -3.15
CA CYS A 20 -7.93 -5.27 -2.65
C CYS A 20 -9.00 -5.03 -3.73
N LYS A 21 -8.74 -5.30 -5.01
CA LYS A 21 -9.78 -5.22 -6.07
C LYS A 21 -10.82 -6.33 -5.95
N THR A 22 -10.40 -7.51 -5.50
CA THR A 22 -11.26 -8.71 -5.43
C THR A 22 -11.49 -9.20 -4.00
N ARG A 23 -10.74 -8.68 -3.01
CA ARG A 23 -10.79 -9.12 -1.61
C ARG A 23 -10.95 -7.94 -0.65
N PRO A 24 -11.58 -8.13 0.52
CA PRO A 24 -11.67 -7.09 1.55
C PRO A 24 -10.30 -6.64 2.07
N ILE A 25 -10.13 -5.34 2.27
CA ILE A 25 -8.89 -4.71 2.77
C ILE A 25 -8.41 -5.34 4.08
N ALA A 26 -9.32 -5.74 4.96
CA ALA A 26 -8.99 -6.36 6.24
C ALA A 26 -8.21 -7.68 6.09
N HIS A 27 -8.62 -8.52 5.13
CA HIS A 27 -7.96 -9.81 4.88
C HIS A 27 -6.59 -9.59 4.25
N VAL A 28 -6.50 -8.69 3.25
CA VAL A 28 -5.23 -8.39 2.58
C VAL A 28 -4.23 -7.76 3.54
N ALA A 29 -4.68 -6.88 4.44
CA ALA A 29 -3.83 -6.26 5.46
C ALA A 29 -3.23 -7.32 6.41
N ALA A 30 -4.04 -8.28 6.87
CA ALA A 30 -3.58 -9.38 7.72
C ALA A 30 -2.55 -10.27 7.00
N GLU A 31 -2.79 -10.63 5.73
CA GLU A 31 -1.86 -11.45 4.93
C GLU A 31 -0.51 -10.77 4.68
N MET A 32 -0.51 -9.44 4.56
CA MET A 32 0.72 -8.67 4.34
C MET A 32 1.40 -8.23 5.65
N GLY A 33 0.83 -8.57 6.82
CA GLY A 33 1.39 -8.17 8.11
C GLY A 33 1.36 -6.66 8.36
N ILE A 34 0.38 -5.94 7.81
CA ILE A 34 0.21 -4.49 8.02
C ILE A 34 -1.13 -4.17 8.68
N SER A 35 -1.21 -2.99 9.29
CA SER A 35 -2.47 -2.53 9.86
C SER A 35 -3.51 -2.23 8.78
N ARG A 36 -4.80 -2.42 9.11
CA ARG A 36 -5.92 -2.07 8.22
C ARG A 36 -5.92 -0.58 7.85
N ALA A 37 -5.53 0.30 8.77
CA ALA A 37 -5.43 1.74 8.52
C ALA A 37 -4.33 2.05 7.48
N THR A 38 -3.16 1.40 7.59
CA THR A 38 -2.08 1.51 6.61
C THR A 38 -2.53 1.02 5.24
N ALA A 39 -3.22 -0.12 5.19
CA ALA A 39 -3.75 -0.67 3.95
C ALA A 39 -4.78 0.28 3.29
N SER A 40 -5.72 0.78 4.08
CA SER A 40 -6.76 1.72 3.63
C SER A 40 -6.16 3.00 3.05
N LYS A 41 -5.16 3.59 3.75
CA LYS A 41 -4.44 4.78 3.28
C LYS A 41 -3.87 4.60 1.88
N TRP A 42 -3.22 3.47 1.60
CA TRP A 42 -2.61 3.22 0.29
C TRP A 42 -3.65 2.97 -0.80
N VAL A 43 -4.72 2.24 -0.49
CA VAL A 43 -5.83 2.02 -1.43
C VAL A 43 -6.51 3.35 -1.78
N HIS A 44 -6.79 4.19 -0.79
CA HIS A 44 -7.37 5.51 -1.01
C HIS A 44 -6.47 6.39 -1.88
N ARG A 45 -5.18 6.47 -1.54
CA ARG A 45 -4.22 7.26 -2.30
C ARG A 45 -4.06 6.78 -3.75
N HIS A 46 -4.12 5.46 -3.99
CA HIS A 46 -4.14 4.93 -5.35
C HIS A 46 -5.42 5.29 -6.12
N ARG A 47 -6.57 5.35 -5.44
CA ARG A 47 -7.82 5.79 -6.09
C ARG A 47 -7.78 7.27 -6.47
N GLU A 48 -7.16 8.11 -5.65
CA GLU A 48 -7.06 9.55 -5.91
C GLU A 48 -5.97 9.90 -6.94
N PHE A 49 -4.80 9.27 -6.86
CA PHE A 49 -3.62 9.66 -7.62
C PHE A 49 -3.12 8.56 -8.59
N GLY A 50 -3.76 7.40 -8.64
CA GLY A 50 -3.27 6.25 -9.43
C GLY A 50 -1.91 5.73 -8.92
N GLU A 51 -1.09 5.23 -9.83
CA GLU A 51 0.22 4.65 -9.50
C GLU A 51 1.19 5.65 -8.86
N VAL A 52 1.12 6.93 -9.23
CA VAL A 52 1.97 7.97 -8.63
C VAL A 52 1.64 8.21 -7.15
N GLY A 53 0.45 7.81 -6.71
CA GLY A 53 0.10 7.76 -5.29
C GLY A 53 0.94 6.74 -4.51
N LEU A 54 1.33 5.62 -5.12
CA LEU A 54 2.03 4.54 -4.42
C LEU A 54 3.52 4.82 -4.23
N LEU A 55 4.07 5.79 -4.97
CA LEU A 55 5.42 6.28 -4.77
C LEU A 55 5.54 6.91 -3.37
N ASP A 56 6.70 6.71 -2.76
CA ASP A 56 7.03 7.40 -1.53
C ASP A 56 7.14 8.90 -1.84
N ARG A 57 6.16 9.69 -1.40
CA ARG A 57 6.38 11.14 -1.30
C ARG A 57 7.24 11.31 -0.07
N SER A 58 8.50 11.66 -0.30
CA SER A 58 9.43 12.06 0.75
C SER A 58 8.69 12.93 1.76
N SER A 59 8.60 12.48 3.02
CA SER A 59 8.05 13.26 4.13
C SER A 59 9.00 14.39 4.53
N THR A 60 9.53 15.13 3.56
CA THR A 60 10.25 16.37 3.82
C THR A 60 9.22 17.44 4.20
N PRO A 61 9.25 17.98 5.43
CA PRO A 61 8.47 19.16 5.75
C PRO A 61 8.93 20.32 4.85
N LYS A 62 7.98 21.11 4.35
CA LYS A 62 8.24 22.47 3.84
C LYS A 62 7.92 23.46 4.94
#